data_AF-A0A428TL26-F1
#
_entry.id   AF-A0A428TL26-F1
#
_cell.length_a   1.000
_cell.length_b   1.000
_cell.length_c   1.000
_cell.angle_alpha   90.00
_cell.angle_beta   90.00
_cell.angle_gamma   90.00
#
_symmetry.space_group_name_H-M   'P 1'
#
loop_
_entity.id
_entity.type
_entity.pdbx_description
1 polymer ?
#
loop_
_entity_poly.entity_id
_entity_poly.type
_entity_poly.pdbx_seq_one_letter_code
_entity_poly.pdbx_strand_id
1 'polypeptide(L)'
;MALIKGFTTARPYALNGPNGTFVTDQYVKAAHGKAIKEFPFIAASSGKFTDSEFNRYKVTCHNEGVTLPTKAYLLDKIDEINKVINHSWTSEEIKGRLKRIKDLKRRFDPAERERVARILEEARERGDDAKVEELQEELDKLGTQRLAFRTSLGPSKLSETPKGQSEQDRLAERNRENRRLNAEAVRKAQLKEKAKSREIEMAIKRGEAYHGDMSRRLRTKAKFVYDVNESVDKKPAANGSGTNTPGTSTPKPAAQSQLSSHLAKLKEEKYQEKKGIPTIHKPLMDDDVIGSLDLDIDVEI
;
A
#
# COMPACT_ATOMS: atom_id res chain seq x y z
N MET A 1 -0.32 -16.65 39.69
CA MET A 1 -1.59 -16.71 40.44
C MET A 1 -1.79 -15.44 41.24
N ALA A 2 -3.00 -14.89 41.23
CA ALA A 2 -3.38 -13.71 42.01
C ALA A 2 -4.87 -13.80 42.38
N LEU A 3 -5.26 -13.18 43.49
CA LEU A 3 -6.64 -13.10 43.96
C LEU A 3 -7.29 -11.81 43.48
N ILE A 4 -8.47 -11.90 42.87
CA ILE A 4 -9.24 -10.73 42.47
C ILE A 4 -9.83 -10.07 43.73
N LYS A 5 -9.48 -8.80 43.98
CA LYS A 5 -10.01 -7.98 45.07
C LYS A 5 -11.13 -7.05 44.63
N GLY A 6 -11.20 -6.74 43.34
CA GLY A 6 -12.25 -5.90 42.77
C GLY A 6 -11.92 -5.47 41.34
N PHE A 7 -12.73 -4.56 40.82
CA PHE A 7 -12.57 -3.98 39.48
C PHE A 7 -12.39 -2.47 39.57
N THR A 8 -11.75 -1.89 38.57
CA THR A 8 -11.52 -0.46 38.45
C THR A 8 -11.54 -0.04 36.99
N THR A 9 -11.72 1.24 36.73
CA THR A 9 -11.72 1.80 35.39
C THR A 9 -10.44 2.58 35.15
N ALA A 10 -9.76 2.31 34.04
CA ALA A 10 -8.58 3.05 33.62
C ALA A 10 -8.56 3.17 32.09
N ARG A 11 -7.38 3.41 31.51
CA ARG A 11 -7.25 3.73 30.08
C ARG A 11 -7.87 2.62 29.20
N PRO A 12 -8.80 2.93 28.29
CA PRO A 12 -9.49 1.91 27.50
C PRO A 12 -8.57 1.15 26.53
N TYR A 13 -8.87 -0.13 26.33
CA TYR A 13 -8.16 -1.02 25.42
C TYR A 13 -9.13 -1.96 24.69
N ALA A 14 -8.75 -2.41 23.51
CA ALA A 14 -9.51 -3.41 22.76
C ALA A 14 -9.13 -4.83 23.16
N LEU A 15 -10.14 -5.69 23.21
CA LEU A 15 -10.04 -7.13 23.44
C LEU A 15 -10.81 -7.87 22.35
N ASN A 16 -10.34 -9.05 22.00
CA ASN A 16 -11.01 -9.92 21.05
C ASN A 16 -11.90 -10.90 21.82
N GLY A 17 -13.21 -10.87 21.54
CA GLY A 17 -14.16 -11.84 22.06
C GLY A 17 -14.72 -12.74 20.95
N PRO A 18 -15.56 -13.72 21.31
CA PRO A 18 -16.24 -14.59 20.34
C PRO A 18 -17.11 -13.80 19.36
N ASN A 19 -17.65 -12.67 19.79
CA ASN A 19 -18.52 -11.79 19.00
C ASN A 19 -17.75 -10.64 18.31
N GLY A 20 -16.42 -10.75 18.20
CA GLY A 20 -15.54 -9.74 17.60
C GLY A 20 -14.78 -8.89 18.62
N THR A 21 -14.06 -7.90 18.10
CA THR A 21 -13.26 -6.95 18.90
C THR A 21 -14.16 -5.93 19.58
N PHE A 22 -13.98 -5.74 20.88
CA PHE A 22 -14.70 -4.74 21.68
C PHE A 22 -13.73 -3.96 22.56
N VAL A 23 -14.10 -2.72 22.91
CA VAL A 23 -13.32 -1.88 23.83
C VAL A 23 -13.85 -2.02 25.24
N THR A 24 -12.92 -2.13 26.19
CA THR A 24 -13.21 -2.10 27.62
C THR A 24 -12.27 -1.13 28.32
N ASP A 25 -12.79 -0.45 29.33
CA ASP A 25 -12.06 0.41 30.26
C ASP A 25 -11.83 -0.30 31.60
N GLN A 26 -12.28 -1.54 31.75
CA GLN A 26 -12.23 -2.28 33.01
C GLN A 26 -10.87 -2.96 33.22
N TYR A 27 -10.38 -2.84 34.45
CA TYR A 27 -9.15 -3.43 34.96
C TYR A 27 -9.47 -4.23 36.22
N VAL A 28 -8.68 -5.27 36.45
CA VAL A 28 -8.79 -6.14 37.62
C VAL A 28 -7.80 -5.67 38.68
N LYS A 29 -8.28 -5.41 39.89
CA LYS A 29 -7.42 -5.25 41.06
C LYS A 29 -7.05 -6.64 41.56
N ALA A 30 -5.85 -7.11 41.21
CA ALA A 30 -5.38 -8.43 41.57
C ALA A 30 -4.32 -8.33 42.68
N ALA A 31 -4.41 -9.24 43.65
CA ALA A 31 -3.49 -9.34 44.78
C ALA A 31 -2.61 -10.58 44.65
N HIS A 32 -1.29 -10.40 44.74
CA HIS A 32 -0.32 -11.49 44.91
C HIS A 32 0.34 -11.30 46.27
N GLY A 33 -0.11 -12.08 47.27
CA GLY A 33 0.21 -11.78 48.66
C GLY A 33 -0.43 -10.46 49.11
N LYS A 34 0.36 -9.54 49.67
CA LYS A 34 -0.01 -8.17 50.10
C LYS A 34 0.08 -7.16 48.95
N ALA A 35 0.79 -7.48 47.88
CA ALA A 35 0.91 -6.59 46.73
C ALA A 35 -0.40 -6.57 45.93
N ILE A 36 -1.03 -5.40 45.85
CA ILE A 36 -2.26 -5.17 45.08
C ILE A 36 -1.91 -4.29 43.90
N LYS A 37 -2.21 -4.74 42.68
CA LYS A 37 -1.98 -3.98 41.46
C LYS A 37 -3.11 -4.17 40.46
N GLU A 38 -3.28 -3.16 39.63
CA GLU A 38 -4.28 -3.11 38.58
C GLU A 38 -3.72 -3.74 37.31
N PHE A 39 -4.45 -4.70 36.75
CA PHE A 39 -4.07 -5.42 35.54
C PHE A 39 -5.19 -5.34 34.50
N PRO A 40 -4.87 -5.09 33.23
CA PRO A 40 -5.85 -5.22 32.16
C PRO A 40 -6.18 -6.71 31.93
N PHE A 41 -7.39 -7.01 31.48
CA PHE A 41 -7.82 -8.36 31.13
C PHE A 41 -7.00 -8.97 29.98
N ILE A 42 -6.34 -8.17 29.15
CA ILE A 42 -5.43 -8.68 28.11
C ILE A 42 -4.21 -9.42 28.69
N ALA A 43 -3.83 -9.12 29.93
CA ALA A 43 -2.73 -9.80 30.62
C ALA A 43 -3.18 -11.11 31.30
N ALA A 44 -4.48 -11.43 31.30
CA ALA A 44 -4.99 -12.65 31.90
C ALA A 44 -4.74 -13.85 30.98
N SER A 45 -4.11 -14.89 31.52
CA SER A 45 -3.95 -16.17 30.82
C SER A 45 -5.23 -16.99 30.89
N SER A 46 -5.57 -17.68 29.80
CA SER A 46 -6.67 -18.66 29.74
C SER A 46 -6.24 -20.08 30.15
N GLY A 47 -4.96 -20.29 30.47
CA GLY A 47 -4.43 -21.60 30.87
C GLY A 47 -4.78 -22.00 32.30
N LYS A 48 -4.68 -23.30 32.59
CA LYS A 48 -4.79 -23.83 33.97
C LYS A 48 -3.56 -23.43 34.78
N PHE A 49 -3.74 -23.29 36.10
CA PHE A 49 -2.60 -23.07 36.99
C PHE A 49 -1.69 -24.30 37.02
N THR A 50 -0.39 -24.06 36.89
CA THR A 50 0.63 -25.08 37.04
C THR A 50 1.03 -25.25 38.50
N ASP A 51 1.50 -26.44 38.88
CA ASP A 51 1.93 -26.73 40.25
C ASP A 51 3.07 -25.80 40.70
N SER A 52 3.97 -25.42 39.77
CA SER A 52 5.06 -24.49 40.05
C SER A 52 4.56 -23.08 40.38
N GLU A 53 3.53 -22.59 39.67
CA GLU A 53 2.91 -21.31 39.97
C GLU A 53 2.15 -21.31 41.30
N PHE A 54 1.49 -22.42 41.63
CA PHE A 54 0.80 -22.59 42.89
C PHE A 54 1.77 -22.67 44.07
N ASN A 55 2.85 -23.43 43.94
CA ASN A 55 3.89 -23.51 44.96
C ASN A 55 4.53 -22.13 45.20
N ARG A 56 4.83 -21.38 44.13
CA ARG A 56 5.33 -20.00 44.25
C ARG A 56 4.34 -19.11 45.01
N TYR A 57 3.06 -19.18 44.67
CA TYR A 57 2.02 -18.39 45.35
C TYR A 57 1.89 -18.75 46.83
N LYS A 58 1.93 -20.04 47.18
CA LYS A 58 1.86 -20.53 48.56
C LYS A 58 3.03 -20.00 49.39
N VAL A 59 4.25 -20.03 48.85
CA VAL A 59 5.44 -19.48 49.52
C VAL A 59 5.30 -17.99 49.77
N THR A 60 4.89 -17.20 48.76
CA THR A 60 4.66 -15.75 48.93
C THR A 60 3.62 -15.47 50.01
N CYS A 61 2.47 -16.15 49.96
CA CYS A 61 1.41 -15.97 50.96
C CYS A 61 1.87 -16.33 52.37
N HIS A 62 2.62 -17.41 52.53
CA HIS A 62 3.16 -17.82 53.83
C HIS A 62 4.15 -16.76 54.38
N ASN A 63 5.09 -16.31 53.55
CA ASN A 63 6.10 -15.32 53.95
C ASN A 63 5.47 -13.97 54.32
N GLU A 64 4.38 -13.60 53.65
CA GLU A 64 3.70 -12.33 53.90
C GLU A 64 2.57 -12.42 54.94
N GLY A 65 2.29 -13.62 55.47
CA GLY A 65 1.24 -13.84 56.47
C GLY A 65 -0.19 -13.70 55.91
N VAL A 66 -0.38 -13.95 54.62
CA VAL A 66 -1.69 -13.92 53.96
C VAL A 66 -2.30 -15.31 53.96
N THR A 67 -3.48 -15.45 54.54
CA THR A 67 -4.20 -16.74 54.61
C THR A 67 -4.69 -17.18 53.24
N LEU A 68 -4.43 -18.44 52.89
CA LEU A 68 -4.98 -19.05 51.68
C LEU A 68 -6.49 -19.33 51.84
N PRO A 69 -7.29 -19.22 50.77
CA PRO A 69 -8.70 -19.57 50.81
C PRO A 69 -8.94 -21.02 51.22
N THR A 70 -10.00 -21.27 51.97
CA THR A 70 -10.42 -22.64 52.34
C THR A 70 -11.05 -23.35 51.14
N LYS A 71 -11.03 -24.68 51.16
CA LYS A 71 -11.67 -25.49 50.11
C LYS A 71 -13.17 -25.21 50.01
N ALA A 72 -13.85 -25.04 51.14
CA ALA A 72 -15.28 -24.71 51.16
C ALA A 72 -15.58 -23.40 50.41
N TYR A 73 -14.81 -22.34 50.69
CA TYR A 73 -14.95 -21.07 49.99
C TYR A 73 -14.75 -21.19 48.47
N LEU A 74 -13.82 -22.04 48.03
CA LEU A 74 -13.59 -22.27 46.59
C LEU A 74 -14.76 -23.02 45.94
N LEU A 75 -15.37 -23.99 46.64
CA LEU A 75 -16.54 -24.71 46.15
C LEU A 75 -17.75 -23.76 46.01
N ASP A 76 -18.01 -22.94 47.03
CA ASP A 76 -19.09 -21.95 46.98
C ASP A 76 -18.89 -20.97 45.81
N LYS A 77 -17.65 -20.56 45.54
CA LYS A 77 -17.31 -19.70 44.40
C LYS A 77 -17.46 -20.38 43.04
N ILE A 78 -17.19 -21.67 42.95
CA ILE A 78 -17.47 -22.44 41.73
C ILE A 78 -18.98 -22.45 41.45
N ASP A 79 -19.79 -22.65 42.49
CA ASP A 79 -21.25 -22.64 42.35
C ASP A 79 -21.78 -21.25 41.96
N GLU A 80 -21.22 -20.17 42.52
CA GLU A 80 -21.54 -18.80 42.08
C GLU A 80 -21.21 -18.58 40.60
N ILE A 81 -20.05 -19.05 40.12
CA ILE A 81 -19.66 -18.94 38.70
C ILE A 81 -20.65 -19.71 37.82
N ASN A 82 -21.00 -20.93 38.21
CA ASN A 82 -21.97 -21.75 37.48
C ASN A 82 -23.37 -21.11 37.45
N LYS A 83 -23.78 -20.44 38.53
CA LYS A 83 -25.03 -19.66 38.57
C LYS A 83 -25.00 -18.52 37.55
N VAL A 84 -23.89 -17.79 37.44
CA VAL A 84 -23.76 -16.69 36.47
C VAL A 84 -23.76 -17.20 35.03
N ILE A 85 -23.14 -18.35 34.76
CA ILE A 85 -23.12 -18.97 33.42
C ILE A 85 -24.54 -19.38 33.00
N ASN A 86 -25.31 -19.94 33.94
CA ASN A 86 -26.67 -20.42 33.71
C ASN A 86 -27.74 -19.34 33.92
N HIS A 87 -27.35 -18.10 34.21
CA HIS A 87 -28.27 -17.00 34.46
C HIS A 87 -28.98 -16.57 33.18
N SER A 88 -30.32 -16.54 33.21
CA SER A 88 -31.12 -15.98 32.14
C SER A 88 -31.19 -14.46 32.27
N TRP A 89 -30.58 -13.77 31.31
CA TRP A 89 -30.54 -12.31 31.29
C TRP A 89 -31.92 -11.72 31.09
N THR A 90 -32.27 -10.73 31.91
CA THR A 90 -33.53 -9.99 31.74
C THR A 90 -33.39 -8.94 30.64
N SER A 91 -34.52 -8.51 30.06
CA SER A 91 -34.56 -7.49 29.01
C SER A 91 -33.92 -6.17 29.43
N GLU A 92 -34.02 -5.80 30.71
CA GLU A 92 -33.43 -4.57 31.26
C GLU A 92 -31.90 -4.65 31.35
N GLU A 93 -31.37 -5.78 31.82
CA GLU A 93 -29.93 -6.03 31.88
C GLU A 93 -29.31 -6.02 30.48
N ILE A 94 -29.99 -6.61 29.50
CA ILE A 94 -29.55 -6.62 28.09
C ILE A 94 -29.48 -5.18 27.54
N LYS A 95 -30.52 -4.36 27.78
CA LYS A 95 -30.52 -2.95 27.36
C LYS A 95 -29.39 -2.18 28.04
N GLY A 96 -29.18 -2.37 29.34
CA GLY A 96 -28.09 -1.75 30.09
C GLY A 96 -26.71 -2.14 29.55
N ARG A 97 -26.51 -3.43 29.24
CA ARG A 97 -25.28 -3.93 28.62
C ARG A 97 -25.06 -3.32 27.24
N LEU A 98 -26.08 -3.31 26.39
CA LEU A 98 -25.98 -2.78 25.04
C LEU A 98 -25.69 -1.27 25.05
N LYS A 99 -26.32 -0.52 25.96
CA LYS A 99 -26.03 0.91 26.16
C LYS A 99 -24.56 1.12 26.50
N ARG A 100 -24.03 0.39 27.49
CA ARG A 100 -22.63 0.49 27.89
C ARG A 100 -21.66 0.17 26.75
N ILE A 101 -21.94 -0.88 25.97
CA ILE A 101 -21.13 -1.26 24.80
C ILE A 101 -21.17 -0.16 23.74
N LYS A 102 -22.36 0.36 23.42
CA LYS A 102 -22.54 1.44 22.44
C LYS A 102 -21.85 2.74 22.88
N ASP A 103 -21.97 3.10 24.16
CA ASP A 103 -21.34 4.30 24.70
C ASP A 103 -19.81 4.25 24.59
N LEU A 104 -19.19 3.10 24.92
CA LEU A 104 -17.75 2.92 24.73
C LEU A 104 -17.38 2.89 23.24
N LYS A 105 -18.12 2.17 22.40
CA LYS A 105 -17.83 2.09 20.97
C LYS A 105 -17.89 3.47 20.31
N ARG A 106 -18.94 4.25 20.58
CA ARG A 106 -19.12 5.60 20.03
C ARG A 106 -17.96 6.53 20.41
N ARG A 107 -17.49 6.45 21.65
CA ARG A 107 -16.36 7.26 22.13
C ARG A 107 -15.04 6.95 21.41
N PHE A 108 -14.88 5.77 20.83
CA PHE A 108 -13.63 5.33 20.21
C PHE A 108 -13.80 4.97 18.73
N ASP A 109 -14.92 5.34 18.10
CA ASP A 109 -15.18 5.07 16.69
C ASP A 109 -14.37 6.04 15.82
N PRO A 110 -13.42 5.55 14.98
CA PRO A 110 -12.64 6.42 14.12
C PRO A 110 -13.49 7.22 13.13
N ALA A 111 -14.61 6.64 12.65
CA ALA A 111 -15.45 7.26 11.63
C ALA A 111 -16.23 8.47 12.17
N GLU A 112 -16.76 8.38 13.39
CA GLU A 112 -17.45 9.51 14.03
C GLU A 112 -16.48 10.66 14.33
N ARG A 113 -15.23 10.32 14.72
CA ARG A 113 -14.20 11.34 14.90
C ARG A 113 -13.86 12.06 13.60
N GLU A 114 -13.64 11.32 12.51
CA GLU A 114 -13.35 11.91 11.20
C GLU A 114 -14.51 12.78 10.71
N ARG A 115 -15.75 12.34 10.95
CA ARG A 115 -16.94 13.12 10.66
C ARG A 115 -16.98 14.45 11.43
N VAL A 116 -16.77 14.42 12.75
CA VAL A 116 -16.75 15.64 13.59
C VAL A 116 -15.60 16.56 13.19
N ALA A 117 -14.41 16.00 12.91
CA ALA A 117 -13.26 16.77 12.43
C ALA A 117 -13.55 17.47 11.09
N ARG A 118 -14.23 16.80 10.15
CA ARG A 118 -14.62 17.39 8.87
C ARG A 118 -15.64 18.52 9.05
N ILE A 119 -16.61 18.34 9.94
CA ILE A 119 -17.62 19.37 10.23
C ILE A 119 -16.96 20.57 10.94
N LEU A 120 -15.96 20.33 11.78
CA LEU A 120 -15.18 21.38 12.43
C LEU A 120 -14.43 22.25 11.41
N GLU A 121 -13.75 21.63 10.43
CA GLU A 121 -13.11 22.36 9.34
C GLU A 121 -14.14 23.17 8.53
N GLU A 122 -15.28 22.59 8.18
CA GLU A 122 -16.36 23.30 7.47
C GLU A 122 -16.97 24.46 8.29
N ALA A 123 -17.05 24.33 9.62
CA ALA A 123 -17.51 25.40 10.51
C ALA A 123 -16.46 26.52 10.63
N ARG A 124 -15.17 26.14 10.62
CA ARG A 124 -14.04 27.07 10.62
C ARG A 124 -13.94 27.86 9.31
N GLU A 125 -14.17 27.22 8.17
CA GLU A 125 -14.24 27.87 6.86
C GLU A 125 -15.41 28.87 6.78
N ARG A 126 -16.52 28.58 7.46
CA ARG A 126 -17.68 29.48 7.54
C ARG A 126 -17.53 30.61 8.56
N GLY A 127 -16.57 30.53 9.48
CA GLY A 127 -16.35 31.53 10.53
C GLY A 127 -17.38 31.48 11.68
N ASP A 128 -18.04 30.35 11.89
CA ASP A 128 -19.01 30.17 12.99
C ASP A 128 -18.27 29.77 14.29
N ASP A 129 -17.71 30.75 15.00
CA ASP A 129 -16.87 30.52 16.20
C ASP A 129 -17.53 29.69 17.30
N ALA A 130 -18.83 29.91 17.55
CA ALA A 130 -19.58 29.15 18.57
C ALA A 130 -19.69 27.65 18.22
N LYS A 131 -19.87 27.34 16.94
CA LYS A 131 -19.98 25.96 16.46
C LYS A 131 -18.64 25.25 16.44
N VAL A 132 -17.56 26.00 16.19
CA VAL A 132 -16.19 25.49 16.28
C VAL A 132 -15.87 25.07 17.71
N GLU A 133 -16.25 25.86 18.72
CA GLU A 133 -16.03 25.52 20.13
C GLU A 133 -16.79 24.24 20.53
N GLU A 134 -18.08 24.12 20.18
CA GLU A 134 -18.88 22.92 20.46
C GLU A 134 -18.30 21.65 19.80
N LEU A 135 -17.92 21.74 18.52
CA LEU A 135 -17.35 20.61 17.78
C LEU A 135 -15.94 20.25 18.26
N GLN A 136 -15.16 21.25 18.70
CA GLN A 136 -13.85 21.02 19.30
C GLN A 136 -13.99 20.27 20.63
N GLU A 137 -14.93 20.67 21.48
CA GLU A 137 -15.24 19.91 22.70
C GLU A 137 -15.73 18.48 22.39
N GLU A 138 -16.56 18.31 21.35
CA GLU A 138 -17.02 16.99 20.92
C GLU A 138 -15.85 16.13 20.44
N LEU A 139 -14.91 16.70 19.67
CA LEU A 139 -13.71 16.04 19.22
C LEU A 139 -12.77 15.64 20.38
N ASP A 140 -12.66 16.50 21.39
CA ASP A 140 -11.89 16.22 22.60
C ASP A 140 -12.56 15.15 23.48
N LYS A 141 -13.89 15.14 23.56
CA LYS A 141 -14.69 14.09 24.23
C LYS A 141 -14.61 12.75 23.50
N LEU A 142 -14.52 12.77 22.16
CA LEU A 142 -14.23 11.58 21.32
C LEU A 142 -12.79 11.09 21.47
N GLY A 143 -11.96 11.82 22.22
CA GLY A 143 -10.65 11.38 22.68
C GLY A 143 -9.63 11.30 21.56
N THR A 144 -8.47 11.92 21.78
CA THR A 144 -7.31 11.82 20.88
C THR A 144 -6.65 10.42 20.86
N GLN A 145 -7.29 9.39 21.43
CA GLN A 145 -6.58 8.29 22.06
C GLN A 145 -6.49 7.01 21.23
N ARG A 146 -5.27 6.76 20.77
CA ARG A 146 -4.70 5.42 20.65
C ARG A 146 -5.09 4.59 21.90
N LEU A 147 -5.80 3.49 21.71
CA LEU A 147 -6.15 2.57 22.79
C LEU A 147 -4.89 2.10 23.54
N ALA A 148 -5.03 1.75 24.81
CA ALA A 148 -3.91 1.25 25.61
C ALA A 148 -3.36 -0.07 25.03
N PHE A 149 -2.12 -0.39 25.39
CA PHE A 149 -1.41 -1.60 24.93
C PHE A 149 -1.28 -1.75 23.41
N ARG A 150 -1.36 -0.63 22.67
CA ARG A 150 -1.32 -0.60 21.19
C ARG A 150 -2.41 -1.47 20.54
N THR A 151 -3.53 -1.67 21.24
CA THR A 151 -4.68 -2.38 20.70
C THR A 151 -5.43 -1.46 19.72
N SER A 152 -6.21 -2.02 18.80
CA SER A 152 -7.00 -1.26 17.83
C SER A 152 -8.41 -1.85 17.71
N LEU A 153 -9.40 -1.00 17.49
CA LEU A 153 -10.77 -1.40 17.15
C LEU A 153 -10.90 -1.94 15.72
N GLY A 154 -9.90 -1.71 14.87
CA GLY A 154 -9.80 -2.31 13.55
C GLY A 154 -9.41 -3.80 13.61
N PRO A 155 -9.65 -4.55 12.52
CA PRO A 155 -9.24 -5.94 12.43
C PRO A 155 -7.79 -6.07 12.87
N SER A 156 -7.60 -6.89 13.90
CA SER A 156 -6.30 -7.21 14.46
C SER A 156 -5.43 -7.79 13.35
N LYS A 157 -4.48 -7.00 12.82
CA LYS A 157 -3.40 -7.50 11.95
C LYS A 157 -2.39 -8.35 12.75
N LEU A 158 -2.88 -9.20 13.66
CA LEU A 158 -2.08 -10.12 14.48
C LEU A 158 -2.36 -11.59 14.14
N SER A 159 -3.26 -11.89 13.20
CA SER A 159 -3.33 -13.20 12.53
C SER A 159 -2.78 -13.19 11.10
N GLU A 160 -2.35 -12.03 10.60
CA GLU A 160 -1.38 -11.95 9.52
C GLU A 160 -0.11 -11.43 10.16
N THR A 161 0.99 -12.18 10.02
CA THR A 161 2.34 -11.62 10.10
C THR A 161 2.33 -10.20 9.56
N PRO A 162 2.95 -9.22 10.21
CA PRO A 162 2.96 -7.86 9.71
C PRO A 162 3.55 -7.93 8.31
N LYS A 163 2.71 -7.77 7.28
CA LYS A 163 3.16 -7.14 6.03
C LYS A 163 3.49 -5.70 6.42
N GLY A 164 4.54 -5.50 7.22
CA GLY A 164 5.40 -4.36 6.97
C GLY A 164 5.70 -4.47 5.50
N GLN A 165 5.23 -3.48 4.72
CA GLN A 165 5.24 -3.42 3.26
C GLN A 165 6.03 -4.57 2.71
N SER A 166 5.33 -5.62 2.22
CA SER A 166 5.97 -6.85 1.72
C SER A 166 7.25 -6.45 0.99
N GLU A 167 8.37 -7.16 1.12
CA GLU A 167 9.58 -6.77 0.38
C GLU A 167 9.29 -6.51 -1.11
N GLN A 168 8.25 -7.17 -1.62
CA GLN A 168 7.62 -6.95 -2.91
C GLN A 168 6.94 -5.57 -3.07
N ASP A 169 6.15 -5.09 -2.10
CA ASP A 169 5.56 -3.74 -2.09
C ASP A 169 6.64 -2.66 -2.05
N ARG A 170 7.66 -2.82 -1.19
CA ARG A 170 8.77 -1.87 -1.09
C ARG A 170 9.61 -1.84 -2.38
N LEU A 171 9.79 -3.00 -3.02
CA LEU A 171 10.47 -3.10 -4.31
C LEU A 171 9.62 -2.54 -5.45
N ALA A 172 8.29 -2.71 -5.42
CA ALA A 172 7.37 -2.15 -6.38
C ALA A 172 7.34 -0.61 -6.32
N GLU A 173 7.29 -0.03 -5.13
CA GLU A 173 7.36 1.43 -4.92
C GLU A 173 8.69 1.98 -5.45
N ARG A 174 9.81 1.32 -5.13
CA ARG A 174 11.14 1.69 -5.66
C ARG A 174 11.22 1.56 -7.18
N ASN A 175 10.61 0.54 -7.75
CA ASN A 175 10.56 0.36 -9.21
C ASN A 175 9.68 1.41 -9.89
N ARG A 176 8.59 1.83 -9.25
CA ARG A 176 7.72 2.93 -9.73
C ARG A 176 8.49 4.25 -9.76
N GLU A 177 9.20 4.57 -8.69
CA GLU A 177 10.06 5.76 -8.62
C GLU A 177 11.21 5.68 -9.64
N ASN A 178 11.86 4.53 -9.80
CA ASN A 178 12.88 4.35 -10.84
C ASN A 178 12.34 4.56 -12.26
N ARG A 179 11.13 4.08 -12.56
CA ARG A 179 10.48 4.32 -13.87
C ARG A 179 10.19 5.80 -14.07
N ARG A 180 9.73 6.50 -13.03
CA ARG A 180 9.48 7.94 -13.05
C ARG A 180 10.76 8.74 -13.28
N LEU A 181 11.81 8.46 -12.52
CA LEU A 181 13.11 9.10 -12.65
C LEU A 181 13.76 8.83 -14.02
N ASN A 182 13.62 7.63 -14.56
CA ASN A 182 14.09 7.32 -15.91
C ASN A 182 13.33 8.11 -16.97
N ALA A 183 12.00 8.23 -16.85
CA ALA A 183 11.20 9.03 -17.78
C ALA A 183 11.58 10.53 -17.72
N GLU A 184 11.78 11.07 -16.51
CA GLU A 184 12.24 12.45 -16.31
C GLU A 184 13.66 12.65 -16.87
N ALA A 185 14.56 11.68 -16.68
CA ALA A 185 15.92 11.72 -17.20
C ALA A 185 15.95 11.70 -18.74
N VAL A 186 15.13 10.86 -19.38
CA VAL A 186 14.97 10.82 -20.84
C VAL A 186 14.43 12.15 -21.34
N ARG A 187 13.38 12.69 -20.71
CA ARG A 187 12.83 14.01 -21.07
C ARG A 187 13.87 15.12 -20.96
N LYS A 188 14.67 15.12 -19.88
CA LYS A 188 15.76 16.08 -19.69
C LYS A 188 16.88 15.91 -20.71
N ALA A 189 17.21 14.67 -21.09
CA ALA A 189 18.20 14.38 -22.12
C ALA A 189 17.74 14.87 -23.50
N GLN A 190 16.49 14.61 -23.88
CA GLN A 190 15.90 15.09 -25.13
C GLN A 190 15.85 16.62 -25.20
N LEU A 191 15.50 17.29 -24.10
CA LEU A 191 15.53 18.77 -24.03
C LEU A 191 16.97 19.31 -24.20
N LYS A 192 17.96 18.66 -23.58
CA LYS A 192 19.37 19.03 -23.74
C LYS A 192 19.89 18.76 -25.15
N GLU A 193 19.51 17.65 -25.78
CA GLU A 193 19.85 17.34 -27.17
C GLU A 193 19.23 18.37 -28.12
N LYS A 194 17.96 18.74 -27.91
CA LYS A 194 17.27 19.77 -28.69
C LYS A 194 17.87 21.16 -28.49
N ALA A 195 18.33 21.48 -27.28
CA ALA A 195 19.02 22.74 -27.01
C ALA A 195 20.38 22.79 -27.70
N LYS A 196 21.18 21.72 -27.59
CA LYS A 196 22.48 21.60 -28.27
C LYS A 196 22.32 21.63 -29.80
N SER A 197 21.33 20.94 -30.36
CA SER A 197 21.10 20.95 -31.80
C SER A 197 20.74 22.35 -32.32
N ARG A 198 19.93 23.10 -31.56
CA ARG A 198 19.62 24.51 -31.87
C ARG A 198 20.85 25.41 -31.77
N GLU A 199 21.68 25.22 -30.75
CA GLU A 199 22.93 25.98 -30.58
C GLU A 199 23.90 25.73 -31.75
N ILE A 200 24.04 24.47 -32.16
CA ILE A 200 24.87 24.08 -33.31
C ILE A 200 24.31 24.68 -34.60
N GLU A 201 22.98 24.67 -34.80
CA GLU A 201 22.35 25.29 -35.96
C GLU A 201 22.58 26.82 -35.98
N MET A 202 22.50 27.49 -34.83
CA MET A 202 22.80 28.92 -34.70
C MET A 202 24.28 29.23 -34.96
N ALA A 203 25.21 28.39 -34.48
CA ALA A 203 26.65 28.54 -34.73
C ALA A 203 27.00 28.33 -36.22
N ILE A 204 26.42 27.32 -36.87
CA ILE A 204 26.54 27.11 -38.32
C ILE A 204 25.97 28.30 -39.09
N LYS A 205 24.82 28.84 -38.68
CA LYS A 205 24.22 30.03 -39.29
C LYS A 205 25.07 31.30 -39.10
N ARG A 206 25.85 31.37 -38.02
CA ARG A 206 26.83 32.44 -37.75
C ARG A 206 28.13 32.28 -38.55
N GLY A 207 28.35 31.12 -39.19
CA GLY A 207 29.52 30.87 -40.04
C GLY A 207 30.71 30.26 -39.31
N GLU A 208 30.54 29.77 -38.08
CA GLU A 208 31.59 29.08 -37.32
C GLU A 208 31.65 27.59 -37.69
N ALA A 209 32.86 27.05 -37.86
CA ALA A 209 33.07 25.64 -38.24
C ALA A 209 32.80 24.70 -37.05
N TYR A 210 31.66 24.00 -37.06
CA TYR A 210 31.33 23.00 -36.05
C TYR A 210 32.18 21.74 -36.22
N HIS A 211 33.06 21.46 -35.25
CA HIS A 211 33.99 20.31 -35.24
C HIS A 211 33.44 19.02 -34.59
N GLY A 212 32.12 18.92 -34.38
CA GLY A 212 31.49 17.77 -33.71
C GLY A 212 30.71 16.83 -34.66
N ASP A 213 30.52 15.60 -34.19
CA ASP A 213 29.81 14.44 -34.79
C ASP A 213 29.73 14.38 -36.33
N MET A 214 30.63 13.55 -36.89
CA MET A 214 30.80 13.28 -38.32
C MET A 214 29.69 12.41 -38.94
N SER A 215 28.70 11.94 -38.14
CA SER A 215 27.61 11.08 -38.62
C SER A 215 26.33 11.83 -39.03
N ARG A 216 26.32 13.16 -38.98
CA ARG A 216 25.16 13.95 -39.43
C ARG A 216 24.89 13.70 -40.92
N ARG A 217 23.72 13.13 -41.22
CA ARG A 217 23.26 12.91 -42.60
C ARG A 217 23.24 14.25 -43.36
N LEU A 218 24.01 14.33 -44.45
CA LEU A 218 23.91 15.44 -45.40
C LEU A 218 22.46 15.52 -45.91
N ARG A 219 21.78 16.62 -45.64
CA ARG A 219 20.52 16.94 -46.32
C ARG A 219 20.86 17.51 -47.70
N THR A 220 20.97 16.65 -48.70
CA THR A 220 21.04 17.10 -50.09
C THR A 220 19.66 17.57 -50.52
N LYS A 221 19.55 18.83 -50.98
CA LYS A 221 18.37 19.26 -51.74
C LYS A 221 18.50 18.66 -53.14
N ALA A 222 17.53 17.87 -53.57
CA ALA A 222 17.50 17.39 -54.94
C ALA A 222 17.36 18.60 -55.90
N LYS A 223 18.31 18.78 -56.82
CA LYS A 223 18.22 19.75 -57.92
C LYS A 223 17.26 19.13 -58.95
N PHE A 224 16.06 19.69 -59.09
CA PHE A 224 15.00 19.14 -59.95
C PHE A 224 15.14 19.51 -61.44
N VAL A 225 16.11 20.35 -61.80
CA VAL A 225 16.37 20.70 -63.20
C VAL A 225 17.86 20.54 -63.47
N TYR A 226 18.18 19.61 -64.36
CA TYR A 226 19.50 19.44 -64.94
C TYR A 226 19.64 20.45 -66.07
N ASP A 227 20.46 21.49 -65.89
CA ASP A 227 20.79 22.44 -66.96
C ASP A 227 21.93 21.84 -67.79
N VAL A 228 21.69 21.62 -69.08
CA VAL A 228 22.58 20.83 -69.97
C VAL A 228 23.85 21.61 -70.34
N ASN A 229 23.95 22.90 -70.00
CA ASN A 229 25.07 23.75 -70.34
C ASN A 229 26.05 24.04 -69.19
N GLU A 230 25.91 23.37 -68.04
CA GLU A 230 26.82 23.56 -66.91
C GLU A 230 28.13 22.78 -67.14
N SER A 231 29.22 23.50 -67.43
CA SER A 231 30.55 22.93 -67.63
C SER A 231 31.10 22.32 -66.34
N VAL A 232 31.26 20.99 -66.35
CA VAL A 232 31.74 20.18 -65.23
C VAL A 232 33.24 20.40 -65.02
N ASP A 233 33.62 21.15 -64.00
CA ASP A 233 35.00 21.19 -63.52
C ASP A 233 35.37 19.84 -62.88
N LYS A 234 36.31 19.15 -63.55
CA LYS A 234 36.90 17.87 -63.15
C LYS A 234 37.62 17.97 -61.81
N LYS A 235 37.41 16.99 -60.93
CA LYS A 235 38.44 16.43 -60.03
C LYS A 235 38.18 14.93 -59.76
N PRO A 236 39.22 14.13 -59.50
CA PRO A 236 39.44 12.88 -60.24
C PRO A 236 39.03 11.62 -59.49
N ALA A 237 38.77 10.59 -60.29
CA ALA A 237 38.47 9.23 -59.88
C ALA A 237 39.66 8.53 -59.21
N ALA A 238 39.36 7.71 -58.20
CA ALA A 238 40.22 6.63 -57.74
C ALA A 238 39.40 5.34 -57.69
N ASN A 239 39.72 4.44 -58.62
CA ASN A 239 39.69 2.97 -58.59
C ASN A 239 38.73 2.26 -57.61
N GLY A 240 37.88 1.30 -58.00
CA GLY A 240 37.76 0.58 -59.26
C GLY A 240 36.88 -0.66 -59.11
N SER A 241 36.64 -1.30 -60.26
CA SER A 241 36.17 -2.67 -60.49
C SER A 241 34.74 -3.06 -60.06
N GLY A 242 33.83 -2.98 -61.03
CA GLY A 242 32.67 -3.87 -61.09
C GLY A 242 33.08 -5.25 -61.59
N THR A 243 32.69 -6.29 -60.86
CA THR A 243 32.76 -7.69 -61.28
C THR A 243 31.58 -8.46 -60.70
N ASN A 244 31.02 -9.34 -61.53
CA ASN A 244 29.75 -10.06 -61.38
C ASN A 244 29.72 -11.11 -60.24
N THR A 245 28.48 -11.51 -59.92
CA THR A 245 27.95 -12.49 -58.94
C THR A 245 28.68 -13.86 -58.83
N PRO A 246 28.59 -14.57 -57.68
CA PRO A 246 27.58 -15.65 -57.53
C PRO A 246 27.04 -15.86 -56.10
N GLY A 247 25.91 -16.57 -56.00
CA GLY A 247 25.29 -16.97 -54.74
C GLY A 247 26.16 -17.94 -53.92
N THR A 248 26.08 -17.82 -52.59
CA THR A 248 26.54 -18.83 -51.63
C THR A 248 25.67 -18.76 -50.39
N SER A 249 25.32 -19.93 -49.90
CA SER A 249 24.36 -20.28 -48.86
C SER A 249 24.89 -20.16 -47.41
N THR A 250 23.92 -20.07 -46.47
CA THR A 250 23.91 -20.35 -45.00
C THR A 250 24.49 -19.30 -44.01
N PRO A 251 24.07 -19.25 -42.71
CA PRO A 251 23.15 -20.13 -41.96
C PRO A 251 21.99 -19.42 -41.21
N LYS A 252 21.01 -20.24 -40.82
CA LYS A 252 19.89 -19.96 -39.92
C LYS A 252 20.38 -19.65 -38.50
N PRO A 253 20.02 -18.53 -37.85
CA PRO A 253 20.01 -18.44 -36.40
C PRO A 253 18.61 -18.84 -35.90
N ALA A 254 18.54 -20.02 -35.30
CA ALA A 254 17.43 -20.39 -34.44
C ALA A 254 17.47 -19.47 -33.20
N ALA A 255 16.59 -18.48 -33.15
CA ALA A 255 16.23 -17.79 -31.92
C ALA A 255 14.71 -17.79 -31.83
N GLN A 256 14.17 -18.84 -31.21
CA GLN A 256 12.81 -18.83 -30.71
C GLN A 256 12.74 -17.76 -29.59
N SER A 257 12.47 -16.52 -29.98
CA SER A 257 11.96 -15.53 -29.03
C SER A 257 10.56 -15.98 -28.65
N GLN A 258 10.43 -16.51 -27.43
CA GLN A 258 9.15 -16.75 -26.79
C GLN A 258 8.39 -15.42 -26.72
N LEU A 259 7.56 -15.15 -27.73
CA LEU A 259 6.57 -14.10 -27.65
C LEU A 259 5.61 -14.48 -26.53
N SER A 260 5.42 -13.57 -25.57
CA SER A 260 4.40 -13.71 -24.52
C SER A 260 3.05 -14.05 -25.15
N SER A 261 2.33 -15.01 -24.58
CA SER A 261 1.07 -15.59 -25.10
C SER A 261 0.03 -14.56 -25.57
N HIS A 262 -0.04 -13.39 -24.91
CA HIS A 262 -0.91 -12.28 -25.32
C HIS A 262 -0.56 -11.66 -26.68
N LEU A 263 0.73 -11.54 -27.01
CA LEU A 263 1.20 -10.96 -28.28
C LEU A 263 1.00 -11.91 -29.47
N ALA A 264 0.97 -13.22 -29.21
CA ALA A 264 0.60 -14.21 -30.20
C ALA A 264 -0.91 -14.16 -30.52
N LYS A 265 -1.74 -14.02 -29.48
CA LYS A 265 -3.20 -13.92 -29.62
C LYS A 265 -3.64 -12.66 -30.38
N LEU A 266 -2.98 -11.53 -30.12
CA LEU A 266 -3.26 -10.26 -30.81
C LEU A 266 -2.90 -10.31 -32.31
N LYS A 267 -1.86 -11.06 -32.67
CA LYS A 267 -1.52 -11.32 -34.08
C LYS A 267 -2.57 -12.20 -34.73
N GLU A 268 -3.00 -13.28 -34.07
CA GLU A 268 -4.03 -14.17 -34.61
C GLU A 268 -5.37 -13.43 -34.83
N GLU A 269 -5.81 -12.58 -33.90
CA GLU A 269 -7.04 -11.80 -34.04
C GLU A 269 -6.99 -10.84 -35.24
N LYS A 270 -5.87 -10.14 -35.47
CA LYS A 270 -5.69 -9.25 -36.64
C LYS A 270 -5.64 -10.00 -37.99
N TYR A 271 -5.38 -11.31 -38.00
CA TYR A 271 -5.27 -12.11 -39.23
C TYR A 271 -6.48 -13.04 -39.51
N GLN A 272 -7.44 -13.15 -38.60
CA GLN A 272 -8.64 -14.00 -38.77
C GLN A 272 -9.75 -13.35 -39.61
N GLU A 273 -9.74 -12.02 -39.78
CA GLU A 273 -10.72 -11.32 -40.58
C GLU A 273 -10.22 -11.09 -42.01
N LYS A 274 -10.52 -12.04 -42.91
CA LYS A 274 -10.88 -11.87 -44.35
C LYS A 274 -10.48 -13.11 -45.15
N LYS A 275 -11.40 -14.05 -45.27
CA LYS A 275 -11.32 -15.09 -46.31
C LYS A 275 -11.51 -14.43 -47.68
N GLY A 276 -10.47 -14.42 -48.51
CA GLY A 276 -10.68 -14.36 -49.97
C GLY A 276 -9.65 -13.63 -50.84
N ILE A 277 -8.77 -12.76 -50.32
CA ILE A 277 -7.81 -12.03 -51.18
C ILE A 277 -6.44 -11.92 -50.50
N PRO A 278 -5.33 -12.33 -51.16
CA PRO A 278 -3.99 -12.22 -50.59
C PRO A 278 -3.59 -10.74 -50.51
N THR A 279 -3.51 -10.22 -49.29
CA THR A 279 -3.08 -8.83 -49.02
C THR A 279 -1.74 -8.86 -48.28
N ILE A 280 -0.81 -7.98 -48.67
CA ILE A 280 0.50 -7.84 -48.01
C ILE A 280 0.29 -7.44 -46.54
N HIS A 281 0.72 -8.29 -45.61
CA HIS A 281 0.55 -8.07 -44.18
C HIS A 281 1.43 -6.92 -43.70
N LYS A 282 0.81 -5.89 -43.11
CA LYS A 282 1.55 -4.84 -42.38
C LYS A 282 2.08 -5.44 -41.06
N PRO A 283 3.34 -5.13 -40.67
CA PRO A 283 3.87 -5.53 -39.37
C PRO A 283 3.08 -4.85 -38.25
N LEU A 284 2.85 -5.56 -37.15
CA LEU A 284 2.19 -5.02 -35.96
C LEU A 284 2.99 -3.83 -35.42
N MET A 285 2.38 -2.65 -35.34
CA MET A 285 3.02 -1.43 -34.84
C MET A 285 2.73 -1.25 -33.34
N ASP A 286 3.63 -0.56 -32.64
CA ASP A 286 3.52 -0.34 -31.19
C ASP A 286 2.24 0.41 -30.82
N ASP A 287 1.72 1.28 -31.70
CA ASP A 287 0.46 1.99 -31.49
C ASP A 287 -0.76 1.07 -31.46
N ASP A 288 -0.76 -0.03 -32.25
CA ASP A 288 -1.83 -1.05 -32.21
C ASP A 288 -1.78 -1.87 -30.91
N VAL A 289 -0.58 -2.07 -30.37
CA VAL A 289 -0.38 -2.77 -29.10
C VAL A 289 -0.83 -1.87 -27.94
N ILE A 290 -0.51 -0.58 -27.97
CA ILE A 290 -0.92 0.38 -26.95
C ILE A 290 -2.45 0.58 -26.96
N GLY A 291 -3.08 0.67 -28.14
CA GLY A 291 -4.52 0.84 -28.27
C GLY A 291 -5.37 -0.39 -27.88
N SER A 292 -4.76 -1.58 -27.80
CA SER A 292 -5.43 -2.81 -27.34
C SER A 292 -5.21 -3.11 -25.85
N LEU A 293 -4.30 -2.38 -25.19
CA LEU A 293 -4.23 -2.37 -23.74
C LEU A 293 -5.27 -1.37 -23.23
N ASP A 294 -6.33 -1.90 -22.62
CA ASP A 294 -7.33 -1.14 -21.88
C ASP A 294 -6.65 -0.46 -20.68
N LEU A 295 -6.18 0.76 -20.90
CA LEU A 295 -5.66 1.64 -19.87
C LEU A 295 -6.87 2.41 -19.36
N ASP A 296 -7.41 2.05 -18.20
CA ASP A 296 -8.47 2.75 -17.46
C ASP A 296 -8.05 4.22 -17.19
N ILE A 297 -8.05 5.04 -18.24
CA ILE A 297 -7.82 6.48 -18.19
C ILE A 297 -9.21 7.09 -18.07
N ASP A 298 -9.69 7.19 -16.84
CA ASP A 298 -10.80 8.08 -16.50
C ASP A 298 -10.34 9.52 -16.76
N VAL A 299 -10.66 10.04 -17.95
CA VAL A 299 -10.58 11.47 -18.23
C VAL A 299 -11.86 12.09 -17.67
N GLU A 300 -11.84 12.49 -16.40
CA GLU A 300 -12.81 13.48 -15.91
C GLU A 300 -12.58 14.79 -16.69
N ILE A 301 -13.55 15.13 -17.55
CA ILE A 301 -13.74 16.49 -18.09
C ILE A 301 -14.83 17.15 -17.26
#